data_AF-A0A2W4UCN7-F1
#
_entry.id   AF-A0A2W4UCN7-F1
#
_cell.length_a   1.000
_cell.length_b   1.000
_cell.length_c   1.000
_cell.angle_alpha   90.00
_cell.angle_beta   90.00
_cell.angle_gamma   90.00
#
_symmetry.space_group_name_H-M   'P 1'
#
loop_
_entity.id
_entity.type
_entity.pdbx_description
1 polymer ?
#
loop_
_entity_poly.entity_id
_entity_poly.type
_entity_poly.pdbx_seq_one_letter_code
_entity_poly.pdbx_strand_id
1 'polypeptide(L)'
;MRFSPGVGADWWLLGIGFIEISAIAGAIEIIVGALRTRAPNMTLARMPVFAWTMLIFSTLGGLAFQSDRRPTDPGTEDALPGPLHALQPIPVWA
;
A
#
# COMPACT_ATOMS: atom_id res chain seq x y z
N MET A 1 -8.05 -25.00 13.58
CA MET A 1 -8.02 -23.53 13.71
C MET A 1 -9.43 -23.07 14.03
N ARG A 2 -9.67 -22.55 15.24
CA ARG A 2 -11.00 -22.15 15.70
C ARG A 2 -11.33 -20.81 15.04
N PHE A 3 -11.89 -20.85 13.83
CA PHE A 3 -12.55 -19.69 13.25
C PHE A 3 -13.62 -19.24 14.24
N SER A 4 -13.51 -18.01 14.74
CA SER A 4 -14.61 -17.38 15.48
C SER A 4 -15.67 -17.05 14.42
N PRO A 5 -16.79 -17.80 14.35
CA PRO A 5 -17.85 -17.53 13.38
C PRO A 5 -18.70 -16.41 13.97
N GLY A 6 -18.10 -15.24 14.11
CA GLY A 6 -18.75 -14.04 14.57
C GLY A 6 -18.99 -13.15 13.36
N VAL A 7 -20.25 -12.83 13.09
CA VAL A 7 -20.67 -11.85 12.07
C VAL A 7 -19.86 -10.54 12.12
N GLY A 8 -19.29 -10.19 13.28
CA GLY A 8 -18.41 -9.03 13.44
C GLY A 8 -17.11 -9.07 12.62
N ALA A 9 -16.54 -10.24 12.34
CA ALA A 9 -15.33 -10.35 11.52
C ALA A 9 -15.59 -9.93 10.07
N ASP A 10 -16.72 -10.36 9.49
CA ASP A 10 -17.12 -10.01 8.12
C ASP A 10 -17.40 -8.51 7.99
N TRP A 11 -18.07 -7.89 8.97
CA TRP A 11 -18.30 -6.44 8.99
C TRP A 11 -17.01 -5.63 9.14
N TRP A 12 -16.06 -6.14 9.93
CA TRP A 12 -14.77 -5.49 10.09
C TRP A 12 -13.95 -5.54 8.78
N LEU A 13 -13.94 -6.68 8.09
CA LEU A 13 -13.28 -6.84 6.79
C LEU A 13 -13.93 -5.97 5.70
N LEU A 14 -15.27 -5.90 5.67
CA LEU A 14 -16.00 -4.97 4.79
C LEU A 14 -15.60 -3.52 5.05
N GLY A 15 -15.46 -3.13 6.32
CA GLY A 15 -15.00 -1.81 6.72
C GLY A 15 -13.61 -1.48 6.16
N ILE A 16 -12.66 -2.42 6.26
CA ILE A 16 -11.32 -2.24 5.71
C ILE A 16 -11.34 -2.12 4.19
N GLY A 17 -12.06 -3.00 3.49
CA GLY A 17 -12.16 -2.93 2.03
C GLY A 17 -12.75 -1.59 1.55
N PHE A 18 -13.72 -1.04 2.27
CA PHE A 18 -14.29 0.28 1.96
C PHE A 18 -13.29 1.42 2.19
N ILE A 19 -12.53 1.37 3.29
CA ILE A 19 -11.48 2.36 3.60
C ILE A 19 -10.40 2.35 2.51
N GLU A 20 -10.00 1.16 2.03
CA GLU A 20 -9.00 1.02 0.97
C GLU A 20 -9.44 1.67 -0.35
N ILE A 21 -10.68 1.41 -0.78
CA ILE A 21 -11.23 2.03 -2.00
C ILE A 21 -11.27 3.56 -1.85
N SER A 22 -11.68 4.04 -0.67
CA SER A 22 -11.73 5.47 -0.37
C SER A 22 -10.35 6.13 -0.39
N ALA A 23 -9.32 5.44 0.11
CA ALA A 23 -7.94 5.93 0.10
C ALA A 23 -7.40 6.09 -1.33
N ILE A 24 -7.71 5.15 -2.24
CA ILE A 24 -7.31 5.24 -3.65
C ILE A 24 -8.02 6.41 -4.34
N ALA A 25 -9.33 6.58 -4.10
CA ALA A 25 -10.08 7.72 -4.62
C ALA A 25 -9.50 9.05 -4.12
N GLY A 26 -9.16 9.14 -2.82
CA GLY A 26 -8.51 10.30 -2.23
C GLY A 26 -7.12 10.58 -2.83
N ALA A 27 -6.32 9.55 -3.11
CA ALA A 27 -5.02 9.72 -3.76
C ALA A 27 -5.16 10.34 -5.16
N ILE A 28 -6.14 9.89 -5.94
CA ILE A 28 -6.43 10.45 -7.27
C ILE A 28 -6.88 11.91 -7.15
N GLU A 29 -7.79 12.21 -6.21
CA GLU A 29 -8.27 13.58 -5.97
C GLU A 29 -7.12 14.54 -5.64
N ILE A 30 -6.19 14.13 -4.77
CA ILE A 30 -5.03 14.95 -4.40
C ILE A 30 -4.10 15.18 -5.61
N ILE A 31 -3.85 14.15 -6.43
CA ILE A 31 -3.01 14.29 -7.64
C ILE A 31 -3.68 15.23 -8.65
N VAL A 32 -4.95 15.01 -8.97
CA VAL A 32 -5.68 15.81 -9.95
C VAL A 32 -5.86 17.23 -9.44
N GLY A 33 -6.26 17.42 -8.19
CA GLY A 33 -6.36 18.71 -7.54
C GLY A 33 -5.05 19.48 -7.62
N ALA A 34 -3.97 18.91 -7.08
CA ALA A 34 -2.65 19.56 -7.07
C ALA A 34 -2.09 19.84 -8.48
N LEU A 35 -2.51 19.12 -9.53
CA LEU A 35 -2.07 19.38 -10.90
C LEU A 35 -2.99 20.32 -11.70
N ARG A 36 -4.31 20.28 -11.46
CA ARG A 36 -5.33 21.00 -12.25
C ARG A 36 -5.82 22.28 -11.62
N THR A 37 -5.82 22.40 -10.28
CA THR A 37 -6.27 23.63 -9.58
C THR A 37 -5.13 24.59 -9.25
N ARG A 38 -3.96 24.39 -9.87
CA ARG A 38 -2.80 25.27 -9.69
C ARG A 38 -3.10 26.68 -10.21
N ALA A 39 -2.64 27.69 -9.47
CA ALA A 39 -2.75 29.07 -9.90
C ALA A 39 -2.14 29.26 -11.30
N PRO A 40 -2.82 30.00 -12.20
CA PRO A 40 -2.30 30.27 -13.53
C PRO A 40 -0.95 30.98 -13.39
N ASN A 41 0.03 30.54 -14.18
CA ASN A 41 1.41 31.01 -14.17
C ASN A 41 2.29 30.51 -12.99
N MET A 42 1.84 29.53 -12.21
CA MET A 42 2.69 28.89 -11.18
C MET A 42 3.35 27.61 -11.72
N THR A 43 4.69 27.57 -11.69
CA THR A 43 5.45 26.38 -12.06
C THR A 43 5.37 25.32 -10.98
N LEU A 44 5.55 24.04 -11.35
CA LEU A 44 5.55 22.92 -10.40
C LEU A 44 6.57 23.14 -9.26
N ALA A 45 7.75 23.68 -9.60
CA ALA A 45 8.83 23.96 -8.65
C ALA A 45 8.53 25.08 -7.63
N ARG A 46 7.51 25.92 -7.88
CA ARG A 46 7.13 27.01 -6.97
C ARG A 46 5.96 26.68 -6.06
N MET A 47 5.47 25.44 -6.10
CA MET A 47 4.41 25.02 -5.19
C MET A 47 4.89 24.94 -3.74
N PRO A 48 4.00 25.18 -2.77
CA PRO A 48 4.32 25.04 -1.36
C PRO A 48 4.76 23.60 -1.05
N VAL A 49 5.70 23.45 -0.10
CA VAL A 49 6.28 22.15 0.28
C VAL A 49 5.20 21.13 0.63
N PHE A 50 4.11 21.57 1.26
CA PHE A 50 2.98 20.70 1.58
C PHE A 50 2.33 20.06 0.33
N ALA A 51 2.14 20.84 -0.75
CA ALA A 51 1.58 20.31 -1.99
C ALA A 51 2.54 19.29 -2.64
N TRP A 52 3.85 19.54 -2.56
CA TRP A 52 4.87 18.60 -3.01
C TRP A 52 4.87 17.29 -2.21
N THR A 53 4.82 17.38 -0.88
CA THR A 53 4.78 16.18 -0.03
C THR A 53 3.52 15.36 -0.27
N MET A 54 2.37 16.01 -0.47
CA MET A 54 1.11 15.33 -0.77
C MET A 54 1.12 14.70 -2.17
N LEU A 55 1.69 15.36 -3.16
CA LEU A 55 1.90 14.78 -4.49
C LEU A 55 2.74 13.50 -4.42
N ILE A 56 3.87 13.52 -3.71
CA ILE A 56 4.73 12.34 -3.55
C ILE A 56 3.99 11.23 -2.81
N PHE A 57 3.37 11.55 -1.67
CA PHE A 57 2.64 10.58 -0.85
C PHE A 57 1.52 9.89 -1.63
N SER A 58 0.65 10.66 -2.30
CA SER A 58 -0.45 10.10 -3.09
C SER A 58 0.04 9.28 -4.28
N THR A 59 1.14 9.67 -4.93
CA THR A 59 1.71 8.92 -6.06
C THR A 59 2.32 7.59 -5.59
N LEU A 60 3.08 7.60 -4.48
CA LEU A 60 3.67 6.38 -3.91
C LEU A 60 2.63 5.43 -3.35
N GLY A 61 1.65 5.95 -2.59
CA GLY A 61 0.58 5.16 -2.00
C GLY A 61 -0.27 4.45 -3.06
N GLY A 62 -0.61 5.16 -4.14
CA GLY A 62 -1.36 4.57 -5.26
C GLY A 62 -0.57 3.52 -6.05
N LEU A 63 0.73 3.74 -6.28
CA LEU A 63 1.58 2.82 -7.06
C LEU A 63 1.97 1.56 -6.27
N ALA A 64 2.31 1.70 -4.98
CA ALA A 64 2.70 0.58 -4.14
C ALA A 64 1.58 -0.47 -4.03
N PHE A 65 0.34 -0.01 -3.87
CA PHE A 65 -0.83 -0.89 -3.81
C PHE A 65 -1.05 -1.69 -5.11
N GLN A 66 -0.80 -1.08 -6.27
CA GLN A 66 -0.91 -1.79 -7.55
C GLN A 66 0.21 -2.82 -7.78
N SER A 67 1.38 -2.62 -7.14
CA SER A 67 2.58 -3.41 -7.37
C SER A 67 2.59 -4.79 -6.69
N ASP A 68 1.73 -5.01 -5.67
CA ASP A 68 1.70 -6.24 -4.89
C ASP A 68 0.90 -7.38 -5.55
N ARG A 69 0.48 -7.23 -6.81
CA ARG A 69 -0.20 -8.29 -7.57
C ARG A 69 0.76 -9.26 -8.24
N ARG A 70 1.83 -9.70 -7.59
CA ARG A 70 2.59 -10.83 -8.14
C ARG A 70 1.81 -12.11 -7.86
N PRO A 71 1.46 -12.91 -8.89
CA PRO A 71 1.20 -14.31 -8.66
C PRO A 71 2.48 -14.87 -8.03
N THR A 72 2.40 -15.28 -6.78
CA THR A 72 3.43 -16.16 -6.20
C THR A 72 3.40 -17.42 -7.05
N ASP A 73 4.34 -17.56 -8.00
CA ASP A 73 4.47 -18.78 -8.79
C ASP A 73 4.62 -19.96 -7.82
N PRO A 74 3.71 -20.94 -7.80
CA PRO A 74 3.71 -22.02 -6.83
C PRO A 74 4.77 -23.09 -7.15
N GLY A 75 5.97 -22.70 -7.60
CA GLY A 75 6.97 -23.64 -8.11
C GLY A 75 8.41 -23.16 -8.12
N THR A 76 8.76 -22.11 -7.37
CA THR A 76 10.17 -21.68 -7.22
C THR A 76 10.75 -21.91 -5.82
N GLU A 77 9.94 -22.38 -4.87
CA GLU A 77 10.41 -22.86 -3.56
C GLU A 77 11.15 -24.21 -3.66
N ASP A 78 10.97 -24.95 -4.76
CA ASP A 78 11.61 -26.25 -5.01
C ASP A 78 12.97 -26.16 -5.73
N ALA A 79 13.42 -24.96 -6.11
CA ALA A 79 14.66 -24.74 -6.85
C ALA A 79 15.86 -24.31 -5.98
N LEU A 80 15.69 -24.25 -4.65
CA LEU A 80 16.77 -23.96 -3.71
C LEU A 80 17.34 -25.28 -3.16
N PRO A 81 18.60 -25.66 -3.48
CA PRO A 81 19.25 -26.72 -2.74
C PRO A 81 19.36 -26.29 -1.27
N GLY A 82 18.83 -27.11 -0.35
CA GLY A 82 19.01 -26.90 1.09
C GLY A 82 20.48 -26.71 1.46
N PRO A 83 20.83 -26.06 2.60
CA PRO A 83 20.20 -26.27 3.90
C PRO A 83 20.13 -24.97 4.75
N LEU A 84 19.05 -24.20 4.67
CA LEU A 84 18.88 -23.00 5.51
C LEU A 84 18.11 -23.25 6.82
N HIS A 85 17.65 -24.49 7.03
CA HIS A 85 16.95 -24.93 8.25
C HIS A 85 17.87 -25.14 9.47
N ALA A 86 19.18 -24.82 9.36
CA ALA A 86 20.17 -25.03 10.43
C ALA A 86 20.61 -23.75 11.15
N LEU A 87 20.17 -22.55 10.74
CA LEU A 87 20.42 -21.33 11.48
C LEU A 87 19.32 -21.13 12.53
N GLN A 88 19.72 -21.33 13.78
CA GLN A 88 18.89 -21.25 14.98
C GLN A 88 18.03 -19.96 14.99
N PRO A 89 16.77 -20.01 15.46
CA PRO A 89 15.98 -18.80 15.65
C PRO A 89 16.56 -17.98 16.81
N ILE A 90 17.21 -16.86 16.48
CA ILE A 90 17.54 -15.80 17.43
C ILE A 90 16.21 -15.15 17.86
N PRO A 91 15.87 -15.09 19.16
CA PRO A 91 14.69 -14.37 19.60
C PRO A 91 14.88 -12.85 19.34
N VAL A 92 14.10 -12.28 18.41
CA VAL A 92 14.09 -10.83 18.07
C VAL A 92 13.24 -10.00 19.04
N TRP A 93 12.80 -10.59 20.16
CA TRP A 93 12.05 -9.88 21.20
C TRP A 93 12.91 -9.39 22.37
N ALA A 94 14.24 -9.30 22.21
CA ALA A 94 15.13 -8.55 23.10
C ALA A 94 15.43 -7.15 22.53
#